data_AF-A0A930HUY6-F1
#
_entry.id   AF-A0A930HUY6-F1
#
_cell.length_a   1.000
_cell.length_b   1.000
_cell.length_c   1.000
_cell.angle_alpha   90.00
_cell.angle_beta   90.00
_cell.angle_gamma   90.00
#
_symmetry.space_group_name_H-M   'P 1'
#
loop_
_entity.id
_entity.type
_entity.pdbx_description
1 polymer ?
#
loop_
_entity_poly.entity_id
_entity_poly.type
_entity_poly.pdbx_seq_one_letter_code
_entity_poly.pdbx_strand_id
1 'polypeptide(L)' 'MGKSHYAGIDIGSNAVRLLIKCLNEPGSAEPLSKVQLVRVPLRLGEDAFVDGRISKKKGKQLVSLMKAYRELMEI' A
#
# COMPACT_ATOMS: atom_id res chain seq x y z
N MET A 1 23.93 10.61 -7.10
CA MET A 1 22.75 10.77 -6.23
C MET A 1 22.03 9.44 -6.15
N GLY A 2 21.64 8.99 -4.96
CA GLY A 2 20.84 7.77 -4.81
C GLY A 2 19.47 7.96 -5.46
N LYS A 3 18.90 6.88 -6.02
CA LYS A 3 17.53 6.90 -6.54
C LYS A 3 16.55 7.10 -5.38
N SER A 4 15.74 8.16 -5.42
CA SER A 4 14.70 8.40 -4.43
C SER A 4 13.45 7.58 -4.75
N HIS A 5 12.85 6.96 -3.74
CA HIS A 5 11.61 6.22 -3.89
C HIS A 5 10.46 6.93 -3.16
N TYR A 6 9.28 6.86 -3.75
CA TYR A 6 8.02 7.29 -3.15
C TYR A 6 7.12 6.08 -3.01
N ALA A 7 6.46 5.97 -1.85
CA ALA A 7 5.48 4.94 -1.59
C ALA A 7 4.10 5.54 -1.32
N GLY A 8 3.06 4.89 -1.81
CA GLY A 8 1.67 5.21 -1.53
C GLY A 8 0.92 3.96 -1.07
N ILE A 9 0.19 4.08 0.05
CA ILE A 9 -0.68 3.03 0.57
C ILE A 9 -2.14 3.44 0.34
N ASP A 10 -2.89 2.60 -0.36
CA ASP A 10 -4.32 2.77 -0.64
C ASP A 10 -5.12 1.70 0.14
N ILE A 11 -5.95 2.12 1.10
CA ILE A 11 -6.76 1.23 1.94
C ILE A 11 -8.21 1.24 1.44
N GLY A 12 -8.51 0.34 0.50
CA GLY A 12 -9.84 0.18 -0.05
C GLY A 12 -10.71 -0.83 0.71
N SER A 13 -12.02 -0.76 0.49
CA SER A 13 -12.99 -1.71 1.05
C SER A 13 -12.74 -3.15 0.58
N ASN A 14 -12.29 -3.36 -0.65
CA ASN A 14 -12.02 -4.72 -1.18
C ASN A 14 -10.55 -5.13 -0.99
N ALA A 15 -9.61 -4.22 -1.23
CA ALA A 15 -8.19 -4.51 -1.17
C ALA A 15 -7.41 -3.32 -0.63
N VAL A 16 -6.30 -3.65 0.03
CA VAL A 16 -5.28 -2.69 0.44
C VAL A 16 -4.10 -2.84 -0.52
N ARG A 17 -3.50 -1.73 -0.94
CA ARG A 17 -2.40 -1.70 -1.91
C ARG A 17 -1.21 -0.90 -1.39
N LEU A 18 -0.02 -1.32 -1.76
CA LEU A 18 1.23 -0.55 -1.65
C LEU A 18 1.78 -0.34 -3.05
N LEU A 19 1.98 0.91 -3.45
CA LEU A 19 2.61 1.31 -4.70
C LEU A 19 3.94 2.00 -4.39
N ILE A 20 5.04 1.48 -4.91
CA ILE A 20 6.37 2.10 -4.82
C ILE A 20 6.76 2.59 -6.22
N LYS A 21 7.21 3.83 -6.32
CA LYS A 21 7.75 4.45 -7.54
C LYS A 21 9.14 5.03 -7.29
N CYS A 22 10.00 4.97 -8.30
CA CYS A 22 11.31 5.61 -8.29
C CYS A 22 11.21 6.98 -8.98
N LEU A 23 11.84 8.00 -8.39
CA LEU A 23 12.08 9.28 -9.03
C LEU A 23 13.20 9.13 -10.05
N ASN A 24 12.88 9.45 -11.30
CA ASN A 24 13.86 9.44 -12.38
C ASN A 24 14.62 10.77 -12.44
N GLU A 25 15.66 10.81 -13.27
CA GLU A 25 16.48 12.00 -13.43
C GLU A 25 15.67 13.18 -13.98
N PRO A 26 16.03 14.43 -13.59
CA PRO A 26 15.39 15.63 -14.14
C PRO A 26 15.44 15.64 -15.67
N GLY A 27 14.30 15.91 -16.30
CA GLY A 27 14.18 15.88 -17.77
C GLY A 27 13.78 14.52 -18.35
N SER A 28 13.61 13.48 -17.52
CA SER A 28 13.00 12.22 -17.95
C SER A 28 11.56 12.45 -18.43
N ALA A 29 11.19 11.81 -19.55
CA ALA A 29 9.83 11.82 -20.08
C ALA A 29 8.82 11.20 -19.08
N GLU A 30 9.27 10.25 -18.26
CA GLU A 30 8.51 9.72 -17.13
C GLU A 30 9.22 10.13 -15.83
N PRO A 31 8.69 11.09 -15.05
CA PRO A 31 9.33 11.52 -13.81
C PRO A 31 9.31 10.45 -12.71
N LEU A 32 8.31 9.56 -12.73
CA LEU A 32 8.12 8.52 -11.72
C LEU A 32 7.81 7.16 -12.37
N SER A 33 8.77 6.25 -12.36
CA SER A 33 8.55 4.88 -12.86
C SER A 33 8.04 3.96 -11.75
N LYS A 34 7.09 3.08 -12.08
CA LYS A 34 6.56 2.07 -11.16
C LYS A 34 7.63 1.02 -10.84
N VAL A 35 7.93 0.86 -9.55
CA VAL A 35 8.86 -0.18 -9.05
C VAL A 35 8.07 -1.41 -8.61
N GLN A 36 7.11 -1.22 -7.71
CA GLN A 36 6.35 -2.33 -7.14
C GLN A 36 4.89 -1.94 -6.93
N LEU A 37 3.99 -2.89 -7.16
CA LEU A 37 2.60 -2.80 -6.73
C LEU A 37 2.24 -4.08 -6.00
N VAL A 38 1.95 -3.98 -4.71
CA VAL A 38 1.45 -5.09 -3.88
C VAL A 38 -0.03 -4.88 -3.64
N ARG A 39 -0.83 -5.93 -3.81
CA ARG A 39 -2.28 -5.92 -3.57
C ARG A 39 -2.65 -7.04 -2.63
N VAL A 40 -3.26 -6.70 -1.49
CA VAL A 40 -3.74 -7.66 -0.49
C VAL A 40 -5.26 -7.57 -0.36
N PRO A 41 -6.01 -8.64 -0.67
CA PRO A 41 -7.48 -8.64 -0.62
C PRO A 41 -7.98 -8.83 0.82
N LEU A 42 -7.86 -7.80 1.66
CA LEU A 42 -8.29 -7.87 3.06
C LEU A 42 -9.81 -7.75 3.24
N ARG A 43 -10.51 -7.22 2.23
CA ARG A 43 -11.97 -7.11 2.16
C ARG A 43 -12.60 -6.47 3.40
N LEU A 44 -12.04 -5.34 3.84
CA LEU A 44 -12.56 -4.53 4.96
C LEU A 44 -14.05 -4.18 4.81
N GLY A 45 -14.52 -4.05 3.58
CA GLY A 45 -15.89 -3.74 3.21
C GLY A 45 -16.90 -4.78 3.67
N GLU A 46 -16.57 -6.07 3.73
CA GLU A 46 -17.54 -7.07 4.20
C GLU A 46 -17.99 -6.75 5.64
N ASP A 47 -17.06 -6.32 6.51
CA ASP A 47 -17.40 -5.94 7.89
C ASP A 47 -18.05 -4.55 7.91
N ALA A 48 -17.52 -3.58 7.15
CA ALA A 48 -18.04 -2.22 7.14
C ALA A 48 -19.47 -2.13 6.57
N PHE A 49 -19.80 -2.93 5.56
CA PHE A 49 -21.11 -2.93 4.92
C PHE A 49 -22.16 -3.70 5.71
N VAL A 50 -21.76 -4.73 6.47
CA VAL A 50 -22.68 -5.55 7.28
C VAL A 50 -22.84 -4.97 8.68
N ASP A 51 -21.73 -4.68 9.37
CA ASP A 51 -21.70 -4.30 10.78
C ASP A 51 -21.47 -2.80 11.01
N GLY A 52 -21.25 -2.01 9.95
CA GLY A 52 -20.91 -0.59 10.05
C GLY A 52 -19.53 -0.31 10.67
N ARG A 53 -18.72 -1.34 10.92
CA ARG A 53 -17.42 -1.23 11.60
C ARG A 53 -16.47 -2.35 11.18
N ILE A 54 -15.17 -2.09 11.28
CA ILE A 54 -14.15 -3.12 11.03
C ILE A 54 -14.05 -4.05 12.24
N SER A 55 -14.11 -5.37 12.03
CA SER A 55 -13.95 -6.33 13.12
C SER A 55 -12.55 -6.28 13.74
N LYS A 56 -12.43 -6.69 15.00
CA LYS A 56 -11.12 -6.80 15.68
C LYS A 56 -10.15 -7.70 14.91
N LYS A 57 -10.66 -8.74 14.22
CA LYS A 57 -9.85 -9.65 13.40
C LYS A 57 -9.25 -8.92 12.20
N LYS A 58 -10.06 -8.24 11.39
CA LYS A 58 -9.58 -7.49 10.22
C LYS A 58 -8.72 -6.30 10.62
N GLY A 59 -9.01 -5.64 11.74
CA GLY A 59 -8.14 -4.60 12.30
C GLY A 59 -6.73 -5.11 12.63
N LYS A 60 -6.61 -6.29 13.28
CA LYS A 60 -5.30 -6.91 13.54
C LYS A 60 -4.57 -7.27 12.26
N GLN A 61 -5.28 -7.79 11.25
CA GLN A 61 -4.68 -8.11 9.95
C GLN A 61 -4.19 -6.84 9.23
N LEU A 62 -4.95 -5.74 9.29
CA LEU A 62 -4.54 -4.45 8.71
C LEU A 62 -3.27 -3.92 9.38
N VAL A 63 -3.18 -3.99 10.71
CA VAL A 63 -1.96 -3.61 11.44
C VAL A 63 -0.78 -4.49 11.04
N SER A 64 -0.98 -5.80 10.93
CA SER A 64 0.07 -6.73 10.45
C SER A 64 0.52 -6.40 9.03
N LEU A 65 -0.42 -6.02 8.17
CA LEU A 65 -0.13 -5.62 6.79
C LEU A 65 0.68 -4.32 6.74
N MET A 66 0.34 -3.32 7.56
CA MET A 66 1.12 -2.07 7.63
C MET A 66 2.56 -2.32 8.10
N LYS A 67 2.77 -3.24 9.04
CA LYS A 67 4.12 -3.66 9.44
C LYS A 67 4.87 -4.30 8.29
N ALA A 68 4.25 -5.23 7.56
CA ALA A 68 4.86 -5.84 6.39
C ALA A 68 5.18 -4.82 5.28
N TYR A 69 4.31 -3.83 5.06
CA TYR A 69 4.56 -2.75 4.11
C TYR A 69 5.73 -1.86 4.52
N ARG A 70 5.89 -1.57 5.82
CA ARG A 70 7.08 -0.89 6.31
C ARG A 70 8.34 -1.67 5.97
N GLU A 71 8.40 -2.96 6.28
CA GLU A 71 9.58 -3.79 5.94
C GLU A 71 9.85 -3.80 4.43
N LEU A 72 8.82 -3.82 3.58
CA LEU A 72 8.97 -3.74 2.11
C LEU A 72 9.50 -2.39 1.61
N MET A 73 9.35 -1.32 2.39
CA MET A 73 9.85 0.02 2.02
C MET A 73 11.30 0.27 2.49
N GLU A 74 11.81 -0.56 3.41
CA GLU A 74 13.19 -0.49 3.94
C GLU A 74 14.19 -1.32 3.11
N ILE A 75 13.71 -2.16 2.18
CA ILE A 75 14.52 -2.96 1.24
C ILE A 75 14.70 -2.19 -0.06
#